data_AF-A0A1D2R0F3-F1
#
_entry.id   AF-A0A1D2R0F3-F1
#
_cell.length_a   1.000
_cell.length_b   1.000
_cell.length_c   1.000
_cell.angle_alpha   90.00
_cell.angle_beta   90.00
_cell.angle_gamma   90.00
#
_symmetry.space_group_name_H-M   'P 1'
#
loop_
_entity.id
_entity.type
_entity.pdbx_description
1 polymer ?
#
loop_
_entity_poly.entity_id
_entity_poly.type
_entity_poly.pdbx_seq_one_letter_code
_entity_poly.pdbx_strand_id
1 'polypeptide(L)'
;MKNMKNSREKNLNLILVAIIAVVAVSLIMLSMSGCIGPKTETPPENETTGQEQEPEEPAANETPEEQPIPSDEAVKAGDTVMVDYVGKLENGSIFDESEPGSPLKFTVGTGQMILGFDEAVVGMKIGDKKTVTLPPEKAYGMPKTAPLIQTLTVEQFIRAMGKEPVLDMEFNVSGVFWQIKVVAIENETVTIKHQPEPDTEYDPQLKVFEVTEDEMTYGHSLTGKTLVFEITLANIADECEAMGIVKSDKPKVNIFVMSYCPYGTQIEKGIIPVRELLGSKADININFVHYLMHGTKEGDENTVQYCIQKEQEDKFWAYLACFLEKGDSIDCLDRAKIDKDKLAGCLDDADKTYNISAYVNDKSTWLNGQFPVYKVHEDIAKKYGIGGSPGVVINDNMIQTNRDPESLKKAICCAFNKKPAECNQALSTTPPSPGFGFTGTGGSEGSCG
;
A
#
# COMPACT_ATOMS: atom_id res chain seq x y z
N MET A 1 4.89 41.52 37.47
CA MET A 1 5.81 40.64 36.71
C MET A 1 6.99 40.20 37.58
N LYS A 2 6.85 39.13 38.37
CA LYS A 2 8.01 38.43 38.99
C LYS A 2 7.75 36.99 39.50
N ASN A 3 6.58 36.39 39.28
CA ASN A 3 6.22 35.08 39.86
C ASN A 3 5.84 33.99 38.83
N MET A 4 6.42 33.99 37.61
CA MET A 4 6.22 32.89 36.63
C MET A 4 7.50 32.25 36.10
N LYS A 5 8.69 32.68 36.56
CA LYS A 5 9.97 32.06 36.14
C LYS A 5 10.40 30.86 36.99
N ASN A 6 9.82 30.65 38.17
CA ASN A 6 10.34 29.67 39.16
C ASN A 6 9.62 28.29 39.14
N SER A 7 8.73 28.05 38.18
CA SER A 7 8.04 26.75 38.02
C SER A 7 8.65 25.90 36.90
N ARG A 8 9.26 26.52 35.88
CA ARG A 8 9.91 25.80 34.76
C ARG A 8 11.30 25.24 35.09
N GLU A 9 12.03 25.83 36.04
CA GLU A 9 13.35 25.30 36.46
C GLU A 9 13.26 24.12 37.44
N LYS A 10 12.11 23.93 38.12
CA LYS A 10 11.93 22.84 39.08
C LYS A 10 11.52 21.51 38.45
N ASN A 11 10.93 21.55 37.25
CA ASN A 11 10.53 20.34 36.52
C ASN A 11 11.66 19.75 35.66
N LEU A 12 12.74 20.51 35.41
CA LEU A 12 13.89 20.03 34.64
C LEU A 12 14.85 19.16 35.48
N ASN A 13 14.93 19.40 36.80
CA ASN A 13 15.73 18.58 37.73
C ASN A 13 15.00 17.34 38.26
N LEU A 14 13.69 17.20 38.04
CA LEU A 14 12.94 16.00 38.45
C LEU A 14 12.99 14.90 37.37
N ILE A 15 13.16 15.27 36.10
CA ILE A 15 13.27 14.34 34.97
C ILE A 15 14.70 13.79 34.85
N LEU A 16 15.71 14.53 35.35
CA LEU A 16 17.11 14.10 35.32
C LEU A 16 17.50 13.08 36.42
N VAL A 17 16.67 12.92 37.47
CA VAL A 17 16.92 11.98 38.57
C VAL A 17 16.26 10.61 38.34
N ALA A 18 15.28 10.51 37.43
CA ALA A 18 14.59 9.26 37.15
C ALA A 18 15.31 8.35 36.12
N ILE A 19 16.27 8.88 35.35
CA ILE A 19 16.98 8.13 34.30
C ILE A 19 18.26 7.44 34.83
N ILE A 20 18.72 7.77 36.04
CA ILE A 20 19.94 7.20 36.65
C ILE A 20 19.65 5.96 37.52
N ALA A 21 18.38 5.54 37.67
CA ALA A 21 17.97 4.47 38.58
C ALA A 21 17.64 3.11 37.93
N VAL A 22 18.08 2.83 36.69
CA VAL A 22 17.83 1.52 36.02
C VAL A 22 19.09 0.69 35.76
N VAL A 23 20.29 1.16 36.11
CA VAL A 23 21.54 0.40 35.94
C VAL A 23 22.13 0.00 37.29
N ALA A 24 21.46 -0.87 38.04
CA ALA A 24 22.06 -1.58 39.18
C ALA A 24 21.21 -2.75 39.71
N VAL A 25 20.98 -3.81 38.91
CA VAL A 25 20.82 -5.16 39.48
C VAL A 25 21.47 -6.17 38.54
N SER A 26 22.70 -6.54 38.85
CA SER A 26 23.35 -7.75 38.35
C SER A 26 24.14 -8.37 39.49
N LEU A 27 24.11 -9.71 39.52
CA LEU A 27 24.85 -10.67 40.33
C LEU A 27 24.29 -11.02 41.73
N ILE A 28 23.95 -12.32 41.90
CA ILE A 28 24.79 -13.30 42.63
C ILE A 28 24.29 -14.75 42.37
N MET A 29 25.19 -15.54 41.77
CA MET A 29 25.59 -16.96 41.95
C MET A 29 24.54 -18.11 41.90
N LEU A 30 24.65 -19.20 41.10
CA LEU A 30 25.67 -20.24 40.81
C LEU A 30 25.27 -21.61 41.44
N SER A 31 25.01 -22.64 40.63
CA SER A 31 25.73 -23.95 40.64
C SER A 31 24.98 -25.11 39.94
N MET A 32 25.62 -25.60 38.87
CA MET A 32 25.83 -26.98 38.39
C MET A 32 24.88 -28.14 38.74
N SER A 33 24.40 -28.81 37.68
CA SER A 33 24.48 -30.27 37.40
C SER A 33 24.03 -30.43 35.93
N GLY A 34 24.74 -31.02 34.97
CA GLY A 34 25.68 -32.13 35.04
C GLY A 34 24.97 -33.41 34.61
N CYS A 35 24.67 -33.60 33.32
CA CYS A 35 24.33 -34.91 32.74
C CYS A 35 24.92 -35.06 31.33
N ILE A 36 25.51 -36.24 31.13
CA ILE A 36 26.40 -36.66 30.04
C ILE A 36 25.66 -37.68 29.17
N GLY A 37 25.68 -37.46 27.85
CA GLY A 37 25.77 -38.48 26.77
C GLY A 37 24.49 -39.25 26.36
N PRO A 38 24.53 -40.01 25.22
CA PRO A 38 25.71 -40.33 24.40
C PRO A 38 25.61 -39.97 22.90
N LYS A 39 26.81 -40.02 22.30
CA LYS A 39 27.15 -39.95 20.88
C LYS A 39 26.53 -41.11 20.09
N THR A 40 26.19 -40.86 18.83
CA THR A 40 26.11 -41.91 17.81
C THR A 40 27.08 -41.61 16.67
N GLU A 41 27.76 -42.67 16.30
CA GLU A 41 28.94 -42.77 15.46
C GLU A 41 28.56 -42.84 13.98
N THR A 42 29.39 -42.27 13.11
CA THR A 42 29.49 -42.60 11.68
C THR A 42 30.55 -43.70 11.53
N PRO A 43 30.32 -44.76 10.74
CA PRO A 43 30.99 -44.90 9.41
C PRO A 43 30.26 -45.90 8.45
N PRO A 44 30.83 -46.34 7.30
CA PRO A 44 31.70 -45.71 6.30
C PRO A 44 31.08 -45.74 4.87
N GLU A 45 31.75 -45.06 3.92
CA GLU A 45 31.54 -45.20 2.47
C GLU A 45 31.88 -46.62 1.96
N ASN A 46 31.10 -47.13 0.99
CA ASN A 46 31.65 -47.86 -0.15
C ASN A 46 30.69 -47.85 -1.36
N GLU A 47 31.31 -47.90 -2.54
CA GLU A 47 30.85 -47.56 -3.89
C GLU A 47 29.90 -48.57 -4.57
N THR A 48 29.24 -48.06 -5.63
CA THR A 48 28.71 -48.73 -6.85
C THR A 48 27.49 -49.65 -6.66
N THR A 49 26.41 -49.61 -7.45
CA THR A 49 26.23 -49.37 -8.90
C THR A 49 24.71 -49.33 -9.18
N GLY A 50 24.24 -48.58 -10.18
CA GLY A 50 23.00 -48.91 -10.91
C GLY A 50 21.86 -47.88 -10.97
N GLN A 51 21.94 -47.01 -11.98
CA GLN A 51 20.87 -46.47 -12.85
C GLN A 51 19.49 -46.08 -12.26
N GLU A 52 19.17 -44.78 -12.32
CA GLU A 52 18.20 -44.23 -13.29
C GLU A 52 18.43 -42.71 -13.41
N GLN A 53 18.72 -42.23 -14.63
CA GLN A 53 18.90 -40.81 -14.92
C GLN A 53 17.53 -40.15 -15.05
N GLU A 54 17.20 -39.33 -14.06
CA GLU A 54 16.21 -38.25 -14.19
C GLU A 54 16.82 -37.17 -15.11
N PRO A 55 16.10 -36.70 -16.15
CA PRO A 55 16.65 -35.73 -17.08
C PRO A 55 16.91 -34.39 -16.36
N GLU A 56 18.07 -33.80 -16.65
CA GLU A 56 18.47 -32.46 -16.19
C GLU A 56 17.36 -31.45 -16.45
N GLU A 57 16.92 -30.80 -15.39
CA GLU A 57 16.02 -29.64 -15.41
C GLU A 57 16.73 -28.51 -16.16
N PRO A 58 16.20 -28.01 -17.31
CA PRO A 58 16.83 -26.91 -18.01
C PRO A 58 16.73 -25.64 -17.16
N ALA A 59 17.80 -24.86 -17.22
CA ALA A 59 18.00 -23.58 -16.55
C ALA A 59 16.72 -22.71 -16.52
N ALA A 60 16.54 -22.07 -15.35
CA ALA A 60 15.51 -21.10 -15.04
C ALA A 60 15.14 -20.23 -16.25
N ASN A 61 13.91 -20.43 -16.71
CA ASN A 61 13.29 -19.67 -17.78
C ASN A 61 13.28 -18.19 -17.40
N GLU A 62 14.04 -17.39 -18.14
CA GLU A 62 13.96 -15.93 -18.11
C GLU A 62 12.50 -15.53 -18.33
N THR A 63 11.92 -14.76 -17.41
CA THR A 63 10.62 -14.12 -17.63
C THR A 63 10.73 -13.22 -18.87
N PRO A 64 9.93 -13.43 -19.93
CA PRO A 64 9.99 -12.59 -21.11
C PRO A 64 9.71 -11.13 -20.72
N GLU A 65 10.58 -10.24 -21.19
CA GLU A 65 10.46 -8.79 -21.06
C GLU A 65 9.08 -8.35 -21.56
N GLU A 66 8.39 -7.51 -20.78
CA GLU A 66 7.03 -7.00 -21.04
C GLU A 66 7.08 -6.02 -22.22
N GLN A 67 7.14 -6.55 -23.45
CA GLN A 67 7.29 -5.77 -24.67
C GLN A 67 5.91 -5.25 -25.12
N PRO A 68 5.74 -3.93 -25.27
CA PRO A 68 4.49 -3.38 -25.76
C PRO A 68 4.20 -3.79 -27.21
N ILE A 69 2.91 -3.96 -27.51
CA ILE A 69 2.40 -4.35 -28.83
C ILE A 69 2.86 -3.32 -29.88
N PRO A 70 3.49 -3.74 -30.99
CA PRO A 70 3.78 -2.86 -32.10
C PRO A 70 2.49 -2.23 -32.66
N SER A 71 2.53 -0.96 -33.07
CA SER A 71 1.34 -0.14 -33.41
C SER A 71 0.36 -0.75 -34.42
N ASP A 72 0.82 -1.66 -35.26
CA ASP A 72 0.04 -2.21 -36.38
C ASP A 72 -0.43 -3.66 -36.16
N GLU A 73 0.01 -4.30 -35.06
CA GLU A 73 -0.36 -5.66 -34.71
C GLU A 73 -1.69 -5.72 -33.95
N ALA A 74 -2.45 -6.78 -34.21
CA ALA A 74 -3.70 -7.03 -33.51
C ALA A 74 -3.39 -7.72 -32.18
N VAL A 75 -4.07 -7.28 -31.11
CA VAL A 75 -3.97 -7.84 -29.76
C VAL A 75 -4.21 -9.35 -29.77
N LYS A 76 -3.33 -10.10 -29.09
CA LYS A 76 -3.47 -11.53 -28.83
C LYS A 76 -3.40 -11.83 -27.33
N ALA A 77 -3.84 -13.02 -26.93
CA ALA A 77 -3.69 -13.49 -25.57
C ALA A 77 -2.21 -13.48 -25.14
N GLY A 78 -1.95 -13.02 -23.93
CA GLY A 78 -0.60 -12.80 -23.38
C GLY A 78 -0.03 -11.42 -23.66
N ASP A 79 -0.62 -10.62 -24.56
CA ASP A 79 -0.19 -9.23 -24.75
C ASP A 79 -0.64 -8.38 -23.55
N THR A 80 0.21 -7.45 -23.15
CA THR A 80 -0.14 -6.42 -22.18
C THR A 80 -0.68 -5.20 -22.93
N VAL A 81 -1.93 -4.83 -22.62
CA VAL A 81 -2.66 -3.72 -23.25
C VAL A 81 -2.93 -2.61 -22.25
N MET A 82 -3.16 -1.40 -22.75
CA MET A 82 -3.77 -0.32 -22.00
C MET A 82 -5.07 0.08 -22.70
N VAL A 83 -6.14 0.25 -21.93
CA VAL A 83 -7.45 0.64 -22.46
C VAL A 83 -8.05 1.80 -21.69
N ASP A 84 -8.62 2.76 -22.41
CA ASP A 84 -9.64 3.62 -21.84
C ASP A 84 -10.98 2.89 -21.97
N TYR A 85 -11.81 2.92 -20.93
CA TYR A 85 -13.12 2.30 -20.98
C TYR A 85 -14.18 3.08 -20.22
N VAL A 86 -15.44 2.89 -20.65
CA VAL A 86 -16.62 3.28 -19.89
C VAL A 86 -17.53 2.06 -19.77
N GLY A 87 -17.79 1.63 -18.54
CA GLY A 87 -18.72 0.56 -18.19
C GLY A 87 -20.10 1.11 -17.84
N LYS A 88 -21.12 0.66 -18.59
CA LYS A 88 -22.51 1.09 -18.45
C LYS A 88 -23.44 -0.09 -18.19
N LEU A 89 -24.51 0.15 -17.46
CA LEU A 89 -25.67 -0.75 -17.41
C LEU A 89 -26.53 -0.54 -18.67
N GLU A 90 -27.44 -1.49 -18.96
CA GLU A 90 -28.34 -1.40 -20.12
C GLU A 90 -29.21 -0.14 -20.15
N ASN A 91 -29.49 0.44 -18.98
CA ASN A 91 -30.22 1.70 -18.86
C ASN A 91 -29.36 2.95 -19.16
N GLY A 92 -28.08 2.76 -19.51
CA GLY A 92 -27.12 3.82 -19.82
C GLY A 92 -26.38 4.42 -18.63
N SER A 93 -26.70 4.03 -17.39
CA SER A 93 -25.98 4.51 -16.21
C SER A 93 -24.54 3.95 -16.18
N ILE A 94 -23.57 4.83 -15.95
CA ILE A 94 -22.17 4.46 -15.79
C ILE A 94 -21.99 3.85 -14.40
N PHE A 95 -21.43 2.65 -14.32
CA PHE A 95 -21.06 2.02 -13.05
C PHE A 95 -19.55 2.06 -12.79
N ASP A 96 -18.75 2.22 -13.84
CA ASP A 96 -17.29 2.27 -13.77
C ASP A 96 -16.71 2.92 -15.04
N GLU A 97 -15.57 3.60 -14.93
CA GLU A 97 -14.84 4.17 -16.07
C GLU A 97 -13.36 4.39 -15.73
N SER A 98 -12.49 4.30 -16.73
CA SER A 98 -11.08 4.66 -16.57
C SER A 98 -10.94 6.16 -16.31
N GLU A 99 -10.12 6.54 -15.33
CA GLU A 99 -9.84 7.96 -15.07
C GLU A 99 -9.09 8.60 -16.25
N PRO A 100 -9.38 9.88 -16.57
CA PRO A 100 -8.67 10.59 -17.64
C PRO A 100 -7.15 10.57 -17.43
N GLY A 101 -6.44 9.96 -18.37
CA GLY A 101 -4.98 9.86 -18.37
C GLY A 101 -4.41 8.68 -17.55
N SER A 102 -5.27 7.81 -17.03
CA SER A 102 -4.90 6.59 -16.33
C SER A 102 -5.58 5.38 -16.99
N PRO A 103 -5.21 5.02 -18.24
CA PRO A 103 -5.80 3.88 -18.91
C PRO A 103 -5.51 2.58 -18.14
N LEU A 104 -6.49 1.67 -18.14
CA LEU A 104 -6.39 0.41 -17.44
C LEU A 104 -5.36 -0.50 -18.14
N LYS A 105 -4.28 -0.84 -17.44
CA LYS A 105 -3.26 -1.79 -17.91
C LYS A 105 -3.59 -3.20 -17.42
N PHE A 106 -3.66 -4.16 -18.34
CA PHE A 106 -3.83 -5.57 -17.99
C PHE A 106 -3.22 -6.48 -19.07
N THR A 107 -3.00 -7.76 -18.72
CA THR A 107 -2.51 -8.78 -19.66
C THR A 107 -3.66 -9.63 -20.15
N VAL A 108 -3.88 -9.60 -21.47
CA VAL A 108 -5.06 -10.20 -22.11
C VAL A 108 -5.07 -11.71 -21.93
N GLY A 109 -6.21 -12.26 -21.49
CA GLY A 109 -6.42 -13.70 -21.38
C GLY A 109 -5.81 -14.32 -20.11
N THR A 110 -5.32 -13.51 -19.18
CA THR A 110 -4.83 -13.97 -17.87
C THR A 110 -5.93 -14.03 -16.81
N GLY A 111 -7.15 -13.57 -17.13
CA GLY A 111 -8.26 -13.51 -16.18
C GLY A 111 -8.18 -12.33 -15.20
N GLN A 112 -7.32 -11.33 -15.48
CA GLN A 112 -7.31 -10.05 -14.76
C GLN A 112 -8.59 -9.24 -14.98
N MET A 113 -9.24 -9.43 -16.14
CA MET A 113 -10.53 -8.83 -16.47
C MET A 113 -11.63 -9.87 -16.55
N ILE A 114 -12.88 -9.43 -16.48
CA ILE A 114 -14.03 -10.29 -16.76
C ILE A 114 -13.92 -10.89 -18.15
N LEU A 115 -14.37 -12.14 -18.30
CA LEU A 115 -14.14 -12.97 -19.49
C LEU A 115 -14.50 -12.26 -20.80
N GLY A 116 -15.66 -11.60 -20.84
CA GLY A 116 -16.12 -10.90 -22.02
C GLY A 116 -15.31 -9.66 -22.38
N PHE A 117 -14.71 -8.98 -21.40
CA PHE A 117 -13.84 -7.84 -21.63
C PHE A 117 -12.48 -8.31 -22.19
N ASP A 118 -11.91 -9.36 -21.61
CA ASP A 118 -10.69 -10.02 -22.09
C ASP A 118 -10.86 -10.48 -23.55
N GLU A 119 -11.99 -11.14 -23.88
CA GLU A 119 -12.29 -11.57 -25.24
C GLU A 119 -12.55 -10.39 -26.19
N ALA A 120 -13.11 -9.28 -25.70
CA ALA A 120 -13.44 -8.14 -26.52
C ALA A 120 -12.21 -7.41 -27.05
N VAL A 121 -11.12 -7.34 -26.28
CA VAL A 121 -9.89 -6.65 -26.71
C VAL A 121 -9.06 -7.46 -27.71
N VAL A 122 -9.22 -8.78 -27.77
CA VAL A 122 -8.53 -9.63 -28.74
C VAL A 122 -8.89 -9.20 -30.16
N GLY A 123 -7.86 -9.05 -31.00
CA GLY A 123 -7.99 -8.61 -32.39
C GLY A 123 -8.11 -7.10 -32.58
N MET A 124 -8.28 -6.31 -31.52
CA MET A 124 -8.22 -4.86 -31.62
C MET A 124 -6.80 -4.41 -31.97
N LYS A 125 -6.70 -3.27 -32.65
CA LYS A 125 -5.46 -2.56 -32.88
C LYS A 125 -5.44 -1.27 -32.08
N ILE A 126 -4.25 -0.72 -31.90
CA ILE A 126 -4.07 0.53 -31.19
C ILE A 126 -4.92 1.63 -31.85
N GLY A 127 -5.67 2.37 -31.02
CA GLY A 127 -6.60 3.41 -31.44
C GLY A 127 -8.00 2.89 -31.80
N ASP A 128 -8.21 1.57 -31.89
CA ASP A 128 -9.53 1.02 -32.15
C ASP A 128 -10.49 1.33 -30.99
N LYS A 129 -11.75 1.60 -31.38
CA LYS A 129 -12.87 1.75 -30.46
C LYS A 129 -13.85 0.62 -30.69
N LYS A 130 -14.28 -0.02 -29.61
CA LYS A 130 -15.20 -1.15 -29.65
C LYS A 130 -16.23 -1.02 -28.54
N THR A 131 -17.51 -1.08 -28.91
CA THR A 131 -18.59 -1.24 -27.94
C THR A 131 -18.95 -2.71 -27.87
N VAL A 132 -18.98 -3.28 -26.67
CA VAL A 132 -19.34 -4.67 -26.43
C VAL A 132 -20.41 -4.77 -25.36
N THR A 133 -21.44 -5.58 -25.63
CA THR A 133 -22.50 -5.92 -24.67
C THR A 133 -22.20 -7.31 -24.11
N LEU A 134 -21.97 -7.38 -22.81
CA LEU A 134 -21.59 -8.59 -22.08
C LEU A 134 -22.77 -9.10 -21.26
N PRO A 135 -23.31 -10.29 -21.58
CA PRO A 135 -24.29 -10.93 -20.71
C PRO A 135 -23.65 -11.34 -19.38
N PRO A 136 -24.45 -11.63 -18.33
CA PRO A 136 -23.93 -11.96 -17.00
C PRO A 136 -22.86 -13.06 -17.02
N GLU A 137 -23.01 -14.10 -17.84
CA GLU A 137 -22.07 -15.23 -17.94
C GLU A 137 -20.68 -14.84 -18.47
N LYS A 138 -20.59 -13.70 -19.17
CA LYS A 138 -19.34 -13.10 -19.65
C LYS A 138 -18.87 -11.94 -18.78
N ALA A 139 -19.60 -11.65 -17.70
CA ALA A 139 -19.32 -10.59 -16.73
C ALA A 139 -19.21 -11.19 -15.31
N TYR A 140 -20.09 -10.78 -14.38
CA TYR A 140 -20.06 -11.17 -12.97
C TYR A 140 -20.97 -12.38 -12.62
N GLY A 141 -21.40 -13.14 -13.62
CA GLY A 141 -22.25 -14.32 -13.47
C GLY A 141 -23.67 -14.03 -12.99
N MET A 142 -24.38 -15.09 -12.60
CA MET A 142 -25.69 -15.03 -11.94
C MET A 142 -25.55 -15.14 -10.41
N PRO A 143 -26.51 -14.63 -9.62
CA PRO A 143 -26.45 -14.72 -8.17
C PRO A 143 -26.34 -16.16 -7.71
N LYS A 144 -25.56 -16.39 -6.66
CA LYS A 144 -25.35 -17.70 -6.06
C LYS A 144 -26.32 -17.89 -4.91
N THR A 145 -26.87 -19.09 -4.78
CA THR A 145 -27.72 -19.48 -3.66
C THR A 145 -26.96 -20.43 -2.74
N ALA A 146 -27.10 -20.23 -1.43
CA ALA A 146 -26.55 -21.11 -0.40
C ALA A 146 -27.55 -21.33 0.73
N PRO A 147 -27.50 -22.49 1.41
CA PRO A 147 -28.36 -22.74 2.56
C PRO A 147 -28.02 -21.80 3.71
N LEU A 148 -29.05 -21.18 4.29
CA LEU A 148 -28.93 -20.31 5.46
C LEU A 148 -28.63 -21.11 6.72
N ILE A 149 -29.17 -22.34 6.80
CA ILE A 149 -28.98 -23.27 7.91
C ILE A 149 -28.20 -24.48 7.41
N GLN A 150 -27.14 -24.84 8.13
CA GLN A 150 -26.27 -25.98 7.79
C GLN A 150 -26.00 -26.84 9.02
N THR A 151 -25.97 -28.15 8.83
CA THR A 151 -25.62 -29.11 9.88
C THR A 151 -24.28 -29.76 9.56
N LEU A 152 -23.37 -29.71 10.53
CA LEU A 152 -22.02 -30.28 10.45
C LEU A 152 -21.85 -31.29 11.59
N THR A 153 -20.93 -32.23 11.46
CA THR A 153 -20.45 -32.99 12.62
C THR A 153 -19.62 -32.09 13.54
N VAL A 154 -19.53 -32.42 14.83
CA VAL A 154 -18.64 -31.72 15.78
C VAL A 154 -17.20 -31.71 15.25
N GLU A 155 -16.72 -32.82 14.68
CA GLU A 155 -15.37 -32.89 14.10
C GLU A 155 -15.19 -31.90 12.93
N GLN A 156 -16.16 -31.84 12.01
CA GLN A 156 -16.12 -30.87 10.90
C GLN A 156 -16.18 -29.42 11.40
N PHE A 157 -16.99 -29.15 12.43
CA PHE A 157 -17.07 -27.82 13.04
C PHE A 157 -15.72 -27.41 13.63
N ILE A 158 -15.09 -28.27 14.44
CA ILE A 158 -13.79 -27.98 15.04
C ILE A 158 -12.72 -27.77 13.96
N ARG A 159 -12.72 -28.61 12.92
CA ARG A 159 -11.79 -28.49 11.80
C ARG A 159 -11.94 -27.17 11.04
N ALA A 160 -13.18 -26.73 10.79
CA ALA A 160 -13.45 -25.51 10.05
C ALA A 160 -13.26 -24.24 10.89
N MET A 161 -13.66 -24.28 12.16
CA MET A 161 -13.77 -23.10 13.03
C MET A 161 -12.62 -22.96 14.02
N GLY A 162 -11.80 -24.01 14.21
CA GLY A 162 -10.68 -24.03 15.16
C GLY A 162 -11.08 -23.98 16.63
N LYS A 163 -12.36 -24.28 16.95
CA LYS A 163 -12.93 -24.17 18.29
C LYS A 163 -14.06 -25.17 18.51
N GLU A 164 -14.30 -25.53 19.77
CA GLU A 164 -15.44 -26.36 20.17
C GLU A 164 -16.78 -25.60 19.98
N PRO A 165 -17.86 -26.27 19.56
CA PRO A 165 -19.17 -25.64 19.40
C PRO A 165 -19.81 -25.33 20.76
N VAL A 166 -20.36 -24.13 20.89
CA VAL A 166 -21.15 -23.71 22.06
C VAL A 166 -22.49 -23.19 21.57
N LEU A 167 -23.58 -23.62 22.19
CA LEU A 167 -24.93 -23.18 21.82
C LEU A 167 -25.05 -21.66 21.97
N ASP A 168 -25.77 -21.01 21.04
CA ASP A 168 -25.93 -19.56 20.95
C ASP A 168 -24.64 -18.76 20.70
N MET A 169 -23.53 -19.42 20.43
CA MET A 169 -22.29 -18.74 20.06
C MET A 169 -22.42 -18.06 18.71
N GLU A 170 -22.15 -16.76 18.67
CA GLU A 170 -22.02 -15.96 17.45
C GLU A 170 -20.55 -15.62 17.18
N PHE A 171 -20.13 -15.76 15.93
CA PHE A 171 -18.75 -15.47 15.54
C PHE A 171 -18.61 -15.22 14.04
N ASN A 172 -17.54 -14.52 13.69
CA ASN A 172 -17.10 -14.37 12.31
C ASN A 172 -16.13 -15.50 11.96
N VAL A 173 -16.20 -15.96 10.72
CA VAL A 173 -15.31 -16.98 10.17
C VAL A 173 -14.48 -16.34 9.07
N SER A 174 -13.17 -16.62 9.06
CA SER A 174 -12.30 -16.13 7.98
C SER A 174 -12.82 -16.61 6.62
N GLY A 175 -13.05 -15.68 5.70
CA GLY A 175 -13.61 -15.97 4.37
C GLY A 175 -15.14 -16.03 4.31
N VAL A 176 -15.84 -15.87 5.44
CA VAL A 176 -17.29 -15.64 5.46
C VAL A 176 -17.54 -14.19 5.89
N PHE A 177 -18.24 -13.46 5.05
CA PHE A 177 -18.39 -12.01 5.20
C PHE A 177 -19.50 -11.61 6.19
N TRP A 178 -20.29 -12.56 6.68
CA TRP A 178 -21.37 -12.34 7.65
C TRP A 178 -21.20 -13.21 8.90
N GLN A 179 -21.95 -12.87 9.95
CA GLN A 179 -21.94 -13.61 11.21
C GLN A 179 -22.57 -15.00 11.07
N ILE A 180 -22.11 -15.92 11.90
CA ILE A 180 -22.66 -17.27 12.02
C ILE A 180 -23.04 -17.50 13.49
N LYS A 181 -24.20 -18.12 13.69
CA LYS A 181 -24.70 -18.53 15.01
C LYS A 181 -24.84 -20.03 15.12
N VAL A 182 -24.40 -20.63 16.24
CA VAL A 182 -24.76 -22.01 16.59
C VAL A 182 -26.18 -22.04 17.16
N VAL A 183 -27.08 -22.76 16.49
CA VAL A 183 -28.50 -22.82 16.88
C VAL A 183 -28.92 -24.16 17.47
N ALA A 184 -28.16 -25.23 17.26
CA ALA A 184 -28.37 -26.52 17.92
C ALA A 184 -27.07 -27.32 18.02
N ILE A 185 -26.96 -28.16 19.06
CA ILE A 185 -25.90 -29.16 19.22
C ILE A 185 -26.56 -30.46 19.71
N GLU A 186 -26.63 -31.46 18.85
CA GLU A 186 -27.35 -32.71 19.09
C GLU A 186 -26.63 -33.88 18.44
N ASN A 187 -26.55 -35.03 19.12
CA ASN A 187 -26.05 -36.29 18.52
C ASN A 187 -24.73 -36.13 17.72
N GLU A 188 -23.71 -35.50 18.30
CA GLU A 188 -22.42 -35.21 17.65
C GLU A 188 -22.50 -34.34 16.38
N THR A 189 -23.61 -33.63 16.21
CA THR A 189 -23.81 -32.64 15.15
C THR A 189 -24.04 -31.24 15.71
N VAL A 190 -23.68 -30.24 14.92
CA VAL A 190 -23.79 -28.83 15.20
C VAL A 190 -24.57 -28.20 14.05
N THR A 191 -25.68 -27.55 14.36
CA THR A 191 -26.42 -26.75 13.38
C THR A 191 -26.03 -25.30 13.52
N ILE A 192 -25.55 -24.72 12.42
CA ILE A 192 -25.19 -23.31 12.30
C ILE A 192 -26.21 -22.58 11.43
N LYS A 193 -26.46 -21.32 11.74
CA LYS A 193 -27.27 -20.40 10.96
C LYS A 193 -26.40 -19.22 10.55
N HIS A 194 -26.31 -18.97 9.25
CA HIS A 194 -25.74 -17.74 8.71
C HIS A 194 -26.68 -16.57 9.01
N GLN A 195 -26.13 -15.43 9.41
CA GLN A 195 -26.86 -14.20 9.73
C GLN A 195 -26.46 -13.05 8.79
N PRO A 196 -26.65 -13.19 7.46
CA PRO A 196 -26.49 -12.07 6.53
C PRO A 196 -27.67 -11.10 6.62
N GLU A 197 -27.41 -9.83 6.31
CA GLU A 197 -28.41 -8.79 6.16
C GLU A 197 -28.66 -8.54 4.66
N PRO A 198 -29.91 -8.66 4.19
CA PRO A 198 -30.26 -8.31 2.81
C PRO A 198 -29.85 -6.88 2.47
N ASP A 199 -29.54 -6.65 1.20
CA ASP A 199 -29.10 -5.36 0.65
C ASP A 199 -27.82 -4.79 1.24
N THR A 200 -27.15 -5.50 2.14
CA THR A 200 -25.89 -5.06 2.74
C THR A 200 -24.69 -5.48 1.89
N GLU A 201 -23.81 -4.52 1.67
CA GLU A 201 -22.49 -4.74 1.06
C GLU A 201 -21.48 -4.99 2.18
N TYR A 202 -20.88 -6.18 2.16
CA TYR A 202 -19.91 -6.58 3.20
C TYR A 202 -18.46 -6.24 2.82
N ASP A 203 -18.21 -6.04 1.53
CA ASP A 203 -16.98 -5.59 0.87
C ASP A 203 -17.45 -4.87 -0.42
N PRO A 204 -16.80 -3.82 -0.95
CA PRO A 204 -17.16 -3.09 -2.18
C PRO A 204 -17.68 -3.91 -3.37
N GLN A 205 -17.42 -5.21 -3.41
CA GLN A 205 -17.82 -6.08 -4.49
C GLN A 205 -18.90 -7.11 -4.12
N LEU A 206 -19.12 -7.47 -2.84
CA LEU A 206 -20.02 -8.56 -2.46
C LEU A 206 -21.32 -8.06 -1.79
N LYS A 207 -22.46 -8.44 -2.37
CA LYS A 207 -23.80 -8.07 -1.91
C LYS A 207 -24.68 -9.30 -1.65
N VAL A 208 -25.49 -9.24 -0.59
CA VAL A 208 -26.58 -10.18 -0.33
C VAL A 208 -27.88 -9.61 -0.90
N PHE A 209 -28.55 -10.37 -1.77
CA PHE A 209 -29.76 -9.94 -2.47
C PHE A 209 -31.03 -10.32 -1.73
N GLU A 210 -31.08 -11.55 -1.22
CA GLU A 210 -32.28 -12.09 -0.58
C GLU A 210 -31.88 -13.09 0.49
N VAL A 211 -32.65 -13.11 1.57
CA VAL A 211 -32.52 -14.08 2.66
C VAL A 211 -33.92 -14.59 2.97
N THR A 212 -34.12 -15.89 2.81
CA THR A 212 -35.35 -16.60 3.18
C THR A 212 -35.12 -17.35 4.50
N GLU A 213 -36.08 -18.16 4.94
CA GLU A 213 -35.89 -18.98 6.14
C GLU A 213 -34.81 -20.06 5.94
N ASP A 214 -34.72 -20.59 4.71
CA ASP A 214 -33.90 -21.76 4.38
C ASP A 214 -32.62 -21.41 3.61
N GLU A 215 -32.61 -20.31 2.87
CA GLU A 215 -31.56 -19.99 1.89
C GLU A 215 -31.20 -18.50 1.88
N MET A 216 -30.03 -18.20 1.33
CA MET A 216 -29.58 -16.85 1.01
C MET A 216 -29.07 -16.79 -0.43
N THR A 217 -29.33 -15.68 -1.10
CA THR A 217 -28.85 -15.37 -2.44
C THR A 217 -27.86 -14.22 -2.36
N TYR A 218 -26.65 -14.41 -2.90
CA TYR A 218 -25.55 -13.44 -2.81
C TYR A 218 -24.70 -13.43 -4.09
N GLY A 219 -23.92 -12.38 -4.31
CA GLY A 219 -23.06 -12.26 -5.48
C GLY A 219 -22.42 -10.88 -5.61
N HIS A 220 -21.79 -10.60 -6.74
CA HIS A 220 -21.27 -9.26 -7.01
C HIS A 220 -22.43 -8.27 -7.11
N SER A 221 -22.26 -7.00 -6.74
CA SER A 221 -23.32 -5.97 -6.90
C SER A 221 -23.85 -5.86 -8.35
N LEU A 222 -23.01 -6.23 -9.32
CA LEU A 222 -23.29 -6.28 -10.77
C LEU A 222 -23.70 -7.66 -11.31
N THR A 223 -23.77 -8.68 -10.46
CA THR A 223 -24.19 -10.03 -10.85
C THR A 223 -25.64 -10.00 -11.39
N GLY A 224 -25.92 -10.83 -12.41
CA GLY A 224 -27.20 -10.90 -13.10
C GLY A 224 -27.49 -9.72 -14.03
N LYS A 225 -26.57 -8.75 -14.15
CA LYS A 225 -26.72 -7.59 -15.05
C LYS A 225 -25.97 -7.82 -16.36
N THR A 226 -26.57 -7.37 -17.46
CA THR A 226 -25.88 -7.17 -18.72
C THR A 226 -25.10 -5.86 -18.65
N LEU A 227 -23.83 -5.90 -19.03
CA LEU A 227 -22.94 -4.74 -19.01
C LEU A 227 -22.61 -4.31 -20.44
N VAL A 228 -22.49 -3.00 -20.67
CA VAL A 228 -22.06 -2.44 -21.94
C VAL A 228 -20.74 -1.72 -21.70
N PHE A 229 -19.69 -2.15 -22.39
CA PHE A 229 -18.39 -1.49 -22.35
C PHE A 229 -18.12 -0.77 -23.65
N GLU A 230 -17.73 0.50 -23.55
CA GLU A 230 -17.09 1.24 -24.63
C GLU A 230 -15.59 1.21 -24.35
N ILE A 231 -14.84 0.47 -25.16
CA ILE A 231 -13.41 0.22 -24.99
C ILE A 231 -12.64 0.94 -26.10
N THR A 232 -11.62 1.69 -25.73
CA THR A 232 -10.64 2.26 -26.67
C THR A 232 -9.28 1.67 -26.35
N LEU A 233 -8.66 0.98 -27.31
CA LEU A 233 -7.30 0.49 -27.12
C LEU A 233 -6.33 1.67 -27.19
N ALA A 234 -5.68 1.99 -26.09
CA ALA A 234 -4.76 3.11 -26.03
C ALA A 234 -3.44 2.76 -26.72
N ASN A 235 -2.83 3.76 -27.37
CA ASN A 235 -1.54 3.60 -28.03
C ASN A 235 -0.41 3.49 -27.00
N ILE A 236 0.48 2.52 -27.17
CA ILE A 236 1.69 2.38 -26.36
C ILE A 236 2.85 3.28 -26.86
N ALA A 237 2.60 4.16 -27.84
CA ALA A 237 3.67 4.99 -28.43
C ALA A 237 4.24 6.06 -27.49
N ASP A 238 3.51 6.52 -26.48
CA ASP A 238 4.12 7.25 -25.36
C ASP A 238 3.18 7.10 -24.16
N GLU A 239 3.46 6.15 -23.26
CA GLU A 239 2.80 6.11 -21.94
C GLU A 239 2.88 7.48 -21.24
N CYS A 240 3.87 8.29 -21.61
CA CYS A 240 3.98 9.69 -21.20
C CYS A 240 2.86 10.61 -21.71
N GLU A 241 2.35 10.38 -22.92
CA GLU A 241 1.18 11.11 -23.45
C GLU A 241 -0.09 10.70 -22.71
N ALA A 242 -0.25 9.41 -22.40
CA ALA A 242 -1.38 8.91 -21.62
C ALA A 242 -1.43 9.60 -20.24
N MET A 243 -0.29 9.75 -19.55
CA MET A 243 -0.24 10.40 -18.23
C MET A 243 -0.60 11.90 -18.25
N GLY A 244 -0.73 12.54 -19.42
CA GLY A 244 -1.14 13.94 -19.54
C GLY A 244 -0.22 14.94 -18.82
N ILE A 245 1.04 14.57 -18.57
CA ILE A 245 1.97 15.35 -17.75
C ILE A 245 2.47 16.55 -18.55
N VAL A 246 2.37 17.75 -17.97
CA VAL A 246 3.02 18.93 -18.54
C VAL A 246 4.53 18.73 -18.52
N LYS A 247 5.17 18.78 -19.70
CA LYS A 247 6.63 18.56 -19.83
C LYS A 247 7.43 19.81 -19.47
N SER A 248 8.64 19.62 -18.94
CA SER A 248 9.62 20.69 -18.64
C SER A 248 11.06 20.21 -18.82
N ASP A 249 12.03 21.12 -18.89
CA ASP A 249 13.45 20.73 -19.00
C ASP A 249 14.00 20.15 -17.69
N LYS A 250 13.40 20.54 -16.56
CA LYS A 250 13.75 20.11 -15.21
C LYS A 250 12.45 19.85 -14.44
N PRO A 251 11.94 18.61 -14.43
CA PRO A 251 10.70 18.26 -13.76
C PRO A 251 10.72 18.62 -12.29
N LYS A 252 9.64 19.23 -11.81
CA LYS A 252 9.40 19.48 -10.39
C LYS A 252 8.49 18.39 -9.84
N VAL A 253 9.03 17.58 -8.94
CA VAL A 253 8.35 16.44 -8.34
C VAL A 253 8.12 16.76 -6.87
N ASN A 254 6.85 16.82 -6.46
CA ASN A 254 6.43 17.01 -5.08
C ASN A 254 5.74 15.75 -4.61
N ILE A 255 6.34 15.06 -3.66
CA ILE A 255 5.76 13.89 -3.02
C ILE A 255 5.24 14.32 -1.65
N PHE A 256 3.96 14.17 -1.41
CA PHE A 256 3.30 14.52 -0.16
C PHE A 256 3.13 13.27 0.69
N VAL A 257 3.65 13.29 1.92
CA VAL A 257 3.63 12.14 2.81
C VAL A 257 3.24 12.52 4.23
N MET A 258 2.99 11.49 5.01
CA MET A 258 2.98 11.48 6.45
C MET A 258 4.12 10.55 6.89
N SER A 259 5.07 11.04 7.68
CA SER A 259 6.32 10.32 8.00
C SER A 259 6.13 8.96 8.71
N TYR A 260 4.98 8.73 9.34
CA TYR A 260 4.64 7.44 9.98
C TYR A 260 3.56 6.65 9.22
N CYS A 261 3.09 7.12 8.07
CA CYS A 261 2.17 6.36 7.24
C CYS A 261 2.92 5.21 6.55
N PRO A 262 2.45 3.95 6.64
CA PRO A 262 3.08 2.82 5.96
C PRO A 262 3.23 3.03 4.44
N TYR A 263 2.29 3.74 3.84
CA TYR A 263 2.26 4.07 2.42
C TYR A 263 3.10 5.31 2.06
N GLY A 264 3.26 6.26 3.00
CA GLY A 264 4.20 7.37 2.88
C GLY A 264 5.64 6.87 2.86
N THR A 265 6.02 6.10 3.89
CA THR A 265 7.34 5.46 3.97
C THR A 265 7.65 4.56 2.76
N GLN A 266 6.64 3.86 2.23
CA GLN A 266 6.80 3.05 1.02
C GLN A 266 7.21 3.88 -0.20
N ILE A 267 6.53 5.01 -0.46
CA ILE A 267 6.88 5.85 -1.60
C ILE A 267 8.22 6.57 -1.41
N GLU A 268 8.56 6.96 -0.18
CA GLU A 268 9.85 7.58 0.13
C GLU A 268 11.01 6.61 -0.15
N LYS A 269 10.84 5.34 0.21
CA LYS A 269 11.79 4.28 -0.17
C LYS A 269 11.85 4.08 -1.68
N GLY A 270 10.71 4.15 -2.37
CA GLY A 270 10.62 3.99 -3.82
C GLY A 270 11.30 5.11 -4.60
N ILE A 271 11.22 6.34 -4.12
CA ILE A 271 11.80 7.50 -4.82
C ILE A 271 13.30 7.66 -4.60
N ILE A 272 13.88 7.13 -3.52
CA ILE A 272 15.33 7.26 -3.23
C ILE A 272 16.20 6.80 -4.41
N PRO A 273 16.04 5.58 -4.98
CA PRO A 273 16.83 5.15 -6.13
C PRO A 273 16.63 6.04 -7.37
N VAL A 274 15.42 6.59 -7.55
CA VAL A 274 15.12 7.50 -8.66
C VAL A 274 15.84 8.83 -8.49
N ARG A 275 15.88 9.35 -7.26
CA ARG A 275 16.64 10.56 -6.93
C ARG A 275 18.12 10.35 -7.09
N GLU A 276 18.66 9.20 -6.69
CA GLU A 276 20.07 8.87 -6.90
C GLU A 276 20.43 8.78 -8.38
N LEU A 277 19.53 8.19 -9.18
CA LEU A 277 19.68 8.04 -10.62
C LEU A 277 19.62 9.39 -11.37
N LEU A 278 18.57 10.19 -11.13
CA LEU A 278 18.35 11.46 -11.84
C LEU A 278 19.19 12.61 -11.28
N GLY A 279 19.58 12.54 -10.01
CA GLY A 279 20.34 13.58 -9.32
C GLY A 279 19.69 14.95 -9.48
N SER A 280 20.49 15.96 -9.83
CA SER A 280 20.02 17.34 -10.02
C SER A 280 19.24 17.57 -11.33
N LYS A 281 18.96 16.55 -12.14
CA LYS A 281 18.20 16.70 -13.39
C LYS A 281 16.69 16.84 -13.15
N ALA A 282 16.20 16.41 -11.99
CA ALA A 282 14.83 16.63 -11.54
C ALA A 282 14.85 17.25 -10.13
N ASP A 283 13.91 18.15 -9.86
CA ASP A 283 13.73 18.76 -8.54
C ASP A 283 12.73 17.92 -7.74
N ILE A 284 13.25 16.94 -6.98
CA ILE A 284 12.45 16.01 -6.18
C ILE A 284 12.40 16.49 -4.74
N ASN A 285 11.20 16.75 -4.23
CA ASN A 285 10.96 17.29 -2.89
C ASN A 285 9.95 16.43 -2.13
N ILE A 286 10.26 16.15 -0.87
CA ILE A 286 9.31 15.59 0.09
C ILE A 286 8.56 16.75 0.76
N ASN A 287 7.23 16.65 0.74
CA ASN A 287 6.28 17.60 1.28
C ASN A 287 5.32 16.85 2.21
N PHE A 288 4.49 17.58 2.95
CA PHE A 288 3.67 16.99 4.00
C PHE A 288 2.19 17.26 3.78
N VAL A 289 1.37 16.27 4.14
CA VAL A 289 -0.08 16.43 4.18
C VAL A 289 -0.44 17.40 5.32
N HIS A 290 -1.54 18.12 5.15
CA HIS A 290 -1.91 19.25 6.01
C HIS A 290 -2.54 18.86 7.38
N TYR A 291 -2.39 17.60 7.78
CA TYR A 291 -2.86 17.07 9.06
C TYR A 291 -2.04 15.85 9.49
N LEU A 292 -2.10 15.51 10.78
CA LEU A 292 -1.33 14.43 11.39
C LEU A 292 -2.23 13.27 11.78
N MET A 293 -1.96 12.07 11.28
CA MET A 293 -2.67 10.85 11.70
C MET A 293 -2.02 10.19 12.92
N HIS A 294 -0.74 10.46 13.15
CA HIS A 294 0.02 9.83 14.23
C HIS A 294 0.44 10.83 15.32
N GLY A 295 -0.19 12.00 15.37
CA GLY A 295 -0.03 13.00 16.42
C GLY A 295 1.38 13.62 16.47
N THR A 296 1.83 13.99 17.67
CA THR A 296 3.06 14.78 17.89
C THR A 296 4.30 14.16 17.26
N LYS A 297 4.50 12.84 17.36
CA LYS A 297 5.69 12.18 16.81
C LYS A 297 5.85 12.40 15.29
N GLU A 298 4.73 12.42 14.56
CA GLU A 298 4.72 12.68 13.13
C GLU A 298 4.88 14.15 12.81
N GLY A 299 4.28 15.03 13.61
CA GLY A 299 4.52 16.47 13.49
C GLY A 299 5.98 16.84 13.70
N ASP A 300 6.62 16.28 14.72
CA ASP A 300 8.03 16.49 15.03
C ASP A 300 8.90 16.00 13.88
N GLU A 301 8.69 14.77 13.39
CA GLU A 301 9.48 14.20 12.30
C GLU A 301 9.25 14.92 10.96
N ASN A 302 8.00 15.25 10.61
CA ASN A 302 7.69 16.04 9.42
C ASN A 302 8.44 17.39 9.47
N THR A 303 8.55 18.00 10.65
CA THR A 303 9.24 19.28 10.82
C THR A 303 10.76 19.11 10.74
N VAL A 304 11.31 18.01 11.27
CA VAL A 304 12.73 17.66 11.12
C VAL A 304 13.08 17.50 9.64
N GLN A 305 12.32 16.71 8.90
CA GLN A 305 12.53 16.50 7.46
C GLN A 305 12.39 17.79 6.66
N TYR A 306 11.36 18.60 6.93
CA TYR A 306 11.20 19.94 6.34
C TYR A 306 12.45 20.80 6.54
N CYS A 307 12.95 20.86 7.77
CA CYS A 307 14.10 21.70 8.12
C CYS A 307 15.41 21.19 7.53
N ILE A 308 15.63 19.88 7.49
CA ILE A 308 16.82 19.30 6.85
C ILE A 308 16.77 19.56 5.35
N GLN A 309 15.63 19.34 4.68
CA GLN A 309 15.50 19.62 3.24
C GLN A 309 15.74 21.10 2.91
N LYS A 310 15.28 22.02 3.79
CA LYS A 310 15.42 23.46 3.60
C LYS A 310 16.85 24.00 3.83
N GLU A 311 17.50 23.57 4.91
CA GLU A 311 18.76 24.19 5.38
C GLU A 311 20.00 23.34 5.09
N GLN A 312 19.82 22.04 4.81
CA GLN A 312 20.87 21.02 4.69
C GLN A 312 20.52 19.98 3.61
N GLU A 313 20.05 20.43 2.45
CA GLU A 313 19.53 19.62 1.35
C GLU A 313 20.50 18.49 0.92
N ASP A 314 21.81 18.74 0.97
CA ASP A 314 22.87 17.79 0.63
C ASP A 314 22.88 16.56 1.56
N LYS A 315 22.36 16.68 2.77
CA LYS A 315 22.28 15.61 3.78
C LYS A 315 20.89 14.98 3.89
N PHE A 316 19.87 15.61 3.31
CA PHE A 316 18.47 15.20 3.46
C PHE A 316 18.24 13.74 3.07
N TRP A 317 18.71 13.33 1.90
CA TRP A 317 18.46 11.98 1.39
C TRP A 317 19.17 10.89 2.19
N ALA A 318 20.36 11.19 2.74
CA ALA A 318 21.07 10.29 3.64
C ALA A 318 20.33 10.14 4.99
N TYR A 319 19.79 11.25 5.51
CA TYR A 319 18.94 11.24 6.69
C TYR A 319 17.66 10.44 6.46
N LEU A 320 16.94 10.72 5.36
CA LEU A 320 15.67 10.07 5.04
C LEU A 320 15.84 8.56 4.86
N ALA A 321 16.86 8.13 4.11
CA ALA A 321 17.16 6.71 3.94
C ALA A 321 17.40 6.01 5.29
N CYS A 322 18.17 6.64 6.20
CA CYS A 322 18.38 6.13 7.54
C CYS A 322 17.08 6.08 8.35
N PHE A 323 16.29 7.15 8.35
CA PHE A 323 15.03 7.22 9.10
C PHE A 323 14.08 6.11 8.66
N LEU A 324 13.97 5.86 7.35
CA LEU A 324 13.12 4.81 6.81
C LEU A 324 13.54 3.39 7.20
N GLU A 325 14.76 3.16 7.71
CA GLU A 325 15.16 1.85 8.23
C GLU A 325 14.41 1.47 9.51
N LYS A 326 14.22 2.42 10.44
CA LYS A 326 13.78 2.13 11.82
C LYS A 326 12.84 3.16 12.47
N GLY A 327 12.64 4.30 11.84
CA GLY A 327 11.94 5.44 12.42
C GLY A 327 12.71 6.14 13.55
N ASP A 328 14.04 6.04 13.57
CA ASP A 328 14.91 6.61 14.61
C ASP A 328 15.59 7.90 14.15
N SER A 329 14.93 9.03 14.38
CA SER A 329 15.43 10.34 13.98
C SER A 329 16.76 10.68 14.68
N ILE A 330 16.93 10.31 15.96
CA ILE A 330 18.09 10.73 16.76
C ILE A 330 19.37 10.11 16.22
N ASP A 331 19.39 8.78 16.03
CA ASP A 331 20.53 8.08 15.43
C ASP A 331 20.81 8.60 14.02
N CYS A 332 19.76 8.85 13.24
CA CYS A 332 19.90 9.30 11.86
C CYS A 332 20.43 10.73 11.72
N LEU A 333 20.12 11.63 12.65
CA LEU A 333 20.75 12.96 12.70
C LEU A 333 22.28 12.85 12.85
N ASP A 334 22.75 11.91 13.68
CA ASP A 334 24.18 11.68 13.89
C ASP A 334 24.84 10.98 12.69
N ARG A 335 24.20 9.93 12.16
CA ARG A 335 24.71 9.19 10.98
C ARG A 335 24.80 10.08 9.74
N ALA A 336 23.79 10.92 9.50
CA ALA A 336 23.78 11.88 8.39
C ALA A 336 24.61 13.14 8.66
N LYS A 337 25.20 13.27 9.87
CA LYS A 337 26.03 14.42 10.29
C LYS A 337 25.29 15.75 10.14
N ILE A 338 24.03 15.77 10.57
CA ILE A 338 23.19 16.98 10.55
C ILE A 338 23.76 18.01 11.53
N ASP A 339 23.85 19.26 11.08
CA ASP A 339 24.16 20.41 11.94
C ASP A 339 22.94 20.66 12.84
N LYS A 340 23.06 20.23 14.10
CA LYS A 340 21.96 20.27 15.07
C LYS A 340 21.61 21.70 15.51
N ASP A 341 22.55 22.64 15.43
CA ASP A 341 22.29 24.04 15.78
C ASP A 341 21.44 24.71 14.69
N LYS A 342 21.78 24.49 13.42
CA LYS A 342 20.93 24.92 12.29
C LYS A 342 19.55 24.28 12.32
N LEU A 343 19.50 22.98 12.60
CA LEU A 343 18.25 22.25 12.72
C LEU A 343 17.38 22.84 13.83
N ALA A 344 17.92 23.03 15.04
CA ALA A 344 17.19 23.61 16.16
C ALA A 344 16.65 25.01 15.84
N GLY A 345 17.45 25.87 15.20
CA GLY A 345 17.00 27.18 14.74
C GLY A 345 15.83 27.10 13.76
N CYS A 346 15.89 26.19 12.79
CA CYS A 346 14.80 25.99 11.83
C CYS A 346 13.54 25.43 12.49
N LEU A 347 13.66 24.46 13.42
CA LEU A 347 12.52 23.90 14.15
C LEU A 347 11.77 24.99 14.92
N ASP A 348 12.50 25.86 15.64
CA ASP A 348 11.93 26.99 16.37
C ASP A 348 11.22 27.98 15.43
N ASP A 349 11.80 28.25 14.26
CA ASP A 349 11.21 29.17 13.30
C ASP A 349 10.00 28.57 12.57
N ALA A 350 10.01 27.27 12.29
CA ALA A 350 8.87 26.54 11.76
C ALA A 350 7.71 26.54 12.76
N ASP A 351 7.97 26.27 14.04
CA ASP A 351 6.93 26.31 15.08
C ASP A 351 6.32 27.71 15.22
N LYS A 352 7.13 28.77 15.23
CA LYS A 352 6.61 30.16 15.26
C LYS A 352 5.79 30.51 14.03
N THR A 353 6.20 30.05 12.86
CA THR A 353 5.57 30.40 11.58
C THR A 353 4.25 29.66 11.39
N TYR A 354 4.24 28.36 11.69
CA TYR A 354 3.13 27.46 11.39
C TYR A 354 2.31 27.07 12.63
N ASN A 355 2.75 27.50 13.82
CA ASN A 355 2.10 27.28 15.12
C ASN A 355 1.87 25.79 15.41
N ILE A 356 2.86 24.96 15.08
CA ILE A 356 2.77 23.49 15.03
C ILE A 356 2.40 22.94 16.41
N SER A 357 3.16 23.28 17.44
CA SER A 357 2.96 22.84 18.82
C SER A 357 1.60 23.26 19.37
N ALA A 358 1.07 24.41 18.95
CA ALA A 358 -0.25 24.86 19.39
C ALA A 358 -1.36 24.01 18.77
N TYR A 359 -1.30 23.76 17.45
CA TYR A 359 -2.33 22.96 16.75
C TYR A 359 -2.35 21.49 17.20
N VAL A 360 -1.18 20.92 17.51
CA VAL A 360 -1.08 19.56 18.05
C VAL A 360 -1.79 19.41 19.40
N ASN A 361 -1.78 20.45 20.24
CA ASN A 361 -2.35 20.40 21.58
C ASN A 361 -3.79 20.95 21.69
N ASP A 362 -4.28 21.64 20.67
CA ASP A 362 -5.61 22.24 20.67
C ASP A 362 -6.62 21.40 19.88
N LYS A 363 -7.30 20.50 20.57
CA LYS A 363 -8.35 19.63 19.99
C LYS A 363 -9.48 20.38 19.29
N SER A 364 -9.73 21.65 19.63
CA SER A 364 -10.78 22.44 18.97
C SER A 364 -10.44 22.77 17.52
N THR A 365 -9.16 22.65 17.15
CA THR A 365 -8.66 22.92 15.80
C THR A 365 -8.53 21.66 14.95
N TRP A 366 -8.74 20.47 15.52
CA TRP A 366 -8.49 19.20 14.84
C TRP A 366 -9.51 18.96 13.72
N LEU A 367 -9.03 18.48 12.58
CA LEU A 367 -9.87 18.07 11.46
C LEU A 367 -10.78 16.93 11.92
N ASN A 368 -12.09 17.11 11.69
CA ASN A 368 -13.14 16.21 12.15
C ASN A 368 -13.08 15.88 13.66
N GLY A 369 -12.43 16.74 14.46
CA GLY A 369 -12.18 16.49 15.89
C GLY A 369 -11.19 15.37 16.20
N GLN A 370 -10.51 14.81 15.19
CA GLN A 370 -9.67 13.61 15.33
C GLN A 370 -8.19 13.86 15.02
N PHE A 371 -7.89 14.69 14.02
CA PHE A 371 -6.52 14.83 13.52
C PHE A 371 -5.99 16.25 13.71
N PRO A 372 -4.85 16.46 14.40
CA PRO A 372 -4.19 17.75 14.44
C PRO A 372 -3.94 18.35 13.06
N VAL A 373 -4.17 19.65 12.93
CA VAL A 373 -3.80 20.40 11.71
C VAL A 373 -2.28 20.57 11.67
N TYR A 374 -1.70 20.41 10.49
CA TYR A 374 -0.28 20.63 10.23
C TYR A 374 -0.11 21.58 9.05
N LYS A 375 0.41 22.78 9.30
CA LYS A 375 0.38 23.86 8.30
C LYS A 375 1.59 23.95 7.38
N VAL A 376 2.65 23.19 7.67
CA VAL A 376 3.80 23.14 6.77
C VAL A 376 3.33 22.52 5.45
N HIS A 377 3.56 23.23 4.35
CA HIS A 377 3.10 22.86 3.00
C HIS A 377 1.57 22.83 2.78
N GLU A 378 0.76 23.38 3.70
CA GLU A 378 -0.71 23.36 3.58
C GLU A 378 -1.20 24.02 2.29
N ASP A 379 -0.67 25.18 1.91
CA ASP A 379 -1.11 25.92 0.73
C ASP A 379 -0.91 25.11 -0.56
N ILE A 380 0.24 24.45 -0.70
CA ILE A 380 0.55 23.63 -1.87
C ILE A 380 -0.20 22.29 -1.83
N ALA A 381 -0.38 21.68 -0.65
CA ALA A 381 -1.19 20.47 -0.51
C ALA A 381 -2.65 20.74 -0.92
N LYS A 382 -3.23 21.86 -0.47
CA LYS A 382 -4.59 22.28 -0.85
C LYS A 382 -4.69 22.64 -2.33
N LYS A 383 -3.69 23.34 -2.89
CA LYS A 383 -3.65 23.69 -4.32
C LYS A 383 -3.83 22.46 -5.22
N TYR A 384 -3.20 21.34 -4.85
CA TYR A 384 -3.26 20.11 -5.65
C TYR A 384 -4.31 19.09 -5.16
N GLY A 385 -5.15 19.45 -4.18
CA GLY A 385 -6.18 18.55 -3.65
C GLY A 385 -5.62 17.33 -2.91
N ILE A 386 -4.44 17.46 -2.30
CA ILE A 386 -3.79 16.36 -1.56
C ILE A 386 -4.59 16.06 -0.29
N GLY A 387 -5.31 14.94 -0.32
CA GLY A 387 -6.14 14.45 0.78
C GLY A 387 -5.47 13.40 1.66
N GLY A 388 -4.31 12.85 1.28
CA GLY A 388 -3.69 11.74 2.00
C GLY A 388 -2.25 11.46 1.59
N SER A 389 -1.69 10.40 2.17
CA SER A 389 -0.31 9.97 1.97
C SER A 389 -0.25 8.59 1.29
N PRO A 390 0.42 8.43 0.13
CA PRO A 390 1.16 9.47 -0.58
C PRO A 390 0.29 10.26 -1.58
N GLY A 391 0.70 11.50 -1.85
CA GLY A 391 0.27 12.23 -3.04
C GLY A 391 1.49 12.55 -3.91
N VAL A 392 1.39 12.43 -5.23
CA VAL A 392 2.49 12.75 -6.15
C VAL A 392 2.03 13.84 -7.11
N VAL A 393 2.84 14.90 -7.24
CA VAL A 393 2.59 15.99 -8.17
C VAL A 393 3.84 16.21 -9.00
N ILE A 394 3.72 16.16 -10.33
CA ILE A 394 4.80 16.42 -11.26
C ILE A 394 4.39 17.58 -12.17
N ASN A 395 5.18 18.65 -12.19
CA ASN A 395 4.93 19.85 -13.03
C ASN A 395 3.49 20.40 -12.91
N ASP A 396 2.99 20.52 -11.67
CA ASP A 396 1.62 20.97 -11.33
C ASP A 396 0.48 19.99 -11.66
N ASN A 397 0.77 18.79 -12.19
CA ASN A 397 -0.22 17.73 -12.40
C ASN A 397 -0.16 16.70 -11.27
N MET A 398 -1.30 16.34 -10.70
CA MET A 398 -1.39 15.21 -9.76
C MET A 398 -1.25 13.90 -10.55
N ILE A 399 -0.35 13.03 -10.12
CA ILE A 399 0.04 11.82 -10.84
C ILE A 399 -0.31 10.60 -10.03
N GLN A 400 -1.02 9.66 -10.66
CA GLN A 400 -1.18 8.32 -10.14
C GLN A 400 -0.01 7.45 -10.64
N THR A 401 0.67 6.81 -9.71
CA THR A 401 1.81 5.94 -10.00
C THR A 401 1.96 4.89 -8.92
N ASN A 402 2.49 3.72 -9.29
CA ASN A 402 2.91 2.74 -8.31
C ASN A 402 4.10 3.29 -7.50
N ARG A 403 4.31 2.70 -6.32
CA ARG A 403 5.34 3.14 -5.36
C ARG A 403 6.67 2.42 -5.55
N ASP A 404 6.81 1.62 -6.61
CA ASP A 404 8.08 1.03 -6.98
C ASP A 404 8.97 2.06 -7.70
N PRO A 405 10.31 1.90 -7.61
CA PRO A 405 11.26 2.78 -8.27
C PRO A 405 11.05 2.94 -9.79
N GLU A 406 10.71 1.86 -10.51
CA GLU A 406 10.58 1.90 -11.96
C GLU A 406 9.39 2.77 -12.39
N SER A 407 8.23 2.60 -11.76
CA SER A 407 7.02 3.38 -12.04
C SER A 407 7.22 4.87 -11.70
N LEU A 408 7.89 5.19 -10.59
CA LEU A 408 8.23 6.56 -10.20
C LEU A 408 9.21 7.20 -11.18
N LYS A 409 10.29 6.48 -11.56
CA LYS A 409 11.26 6.94 -12.55
C LYS A 409 10.56 7.24 -13.87
N LYS A 410 9.71 6.33 -14.33
CA LYS A 410 8.96 6.46 -15.58
C LYS A 410 8.09 7.71 -15.60
N ALA A 411 7.31 7.96 -14.55
CA ALA A 411 6.49 9.16 -14.41
C ALA A 411 7.32 10.44 -14.54
N ILE A 412 8.48 10.50 -13.87
CA ILE A 412 9.37 11.67 -13.89
C ILE A 412 10.06 11.80 -15.25
N CYS A 413 10.47 10.69 -15.86
CA CYS A 413 11.06 10.64 -17.19
C CYS A 413 10.08 11.15 -18.26
N CYS A 414 8.80 10.84 -18.12
CA CYS A 414 7.74 11.33 -18.99
C CYS A 414 7.52 12.85 -18.92
N ALA A 415 7.88 13.45 -17.79
CA ALA A 415 7.76 14.88 -17.56
C ALA A 415 8.91 15.70 -18.19
N PHE A 416 9.94 15.07 -18.75
CA PHE A 416 11.02 15.81 -19.43
C PHE A 416 10.61 16.21 -20.86
N ASN A 417 10.95 17.44 -21.25
CA ASN A 417 10.97 17.85 -22.66
C ASN A 417 11.95 17.00 -23.46
N LYS A 418 13.13 16.74 -22.86
CA LYS A 418 14.16 15.86 -23.41
C LYS A 418 14.60 14.88 -22.34
N LYS A 419 14.21 13.62 -22.51
CA LYS A 419 14.53 12.52 -21.56
C LYS A 419 16.06 12.43 -21.37
N PRO A 420 16.56 12.49 -20.13
CA PRO A 420 17.97 12.23 -19.86
C PRO A 420 18.30 10.75 -20.08
N ALA A 421 19.56 10.42 -20.36
CA ALA A 421 19.98 9.05 -20.67
C ALA A 421 19.71 8.07 -19.52
N GLU A 422 19.72 8.56 -18.28
CA GLU A 422 19.40 7.80 -17.08
C GLU A 422 17.99 7.21 -17.08
N CYS A 423 17.05 7.81 -17.83
CA CYS A 423 15.71 7.26 -17.98
C CYS A 423 15.67 5.86 -18.59
N ASN A 424 16.72 5.46 -19.31
CA ASN A 424 16.83 4.14 -19.93
C ASN A 424 17.39 3.07 -18.96
N GLN A 425 17.83 3.45 -17.76
CA GLN A 425 18.33 2.49 -16.77
C GLN A 425 17.15 1.85 -16.04
N ALA A 426 17.07 0.53 -16.02
CA ALA A 426 16.04 -0.20 -15.28
C ALA A 426 16.24 -0.03 -13.76
N LEU A 427 15.14 0.20 -13.05
CA LEU A 427 15.07 0.13 -11.60
C LEU A 427 14.14 -1.03 -11.18
N SER A 428 14.05 -1.29 -9.88
CA SER A 428 13.15 -2.31 -9.34
C SER A 428 11.69 -1.99 -9.69
N THR A 429 10.99 -2.98 -10.25
CA THR A 429 9.52 -2.99 -10.43
C THR A 429 8.79 -3.52 -9.19
N THR A 430 9.52 -3.99 -8.18
CA THR A 430 8.94 -4.45 -6.91
C THR A 430 8.79 -3.27 -5.96
N PRO A 431 7.57 -2.97 -5.48
CA PRO A 431 7.36 -1.95 -4.47
C PRO A 431 8.13 -2.29 -3.18
N PRO A 432 8.78 -1.32 -2.53
CA PRO A 432 9.33 -1.51 -1.20
C PRO A 432 8.26 -1.96 -0.21
N SER A 433 8.63 -2.53 0.93
CA SER A 433 7.66 -2.86 1.98
C SER A 433 6.93 -1.61 2.48
N PRO A 434 5.67 -1.69 2.93
CA PRO A 434 5.06 -0.62 3.72
C PRO A 434 5.69 -0.51 5.11
N GLY A 435 5.77 0.71 5.67
CA GLY A 435 6.34 0.96 6.99
C GLY A 435 7.86 1.03 7.01
N PHE A 436 8.47 0.94 8.19
CA PHE A 436 9.92 0.99 8.34
C PHE A 436 10.62 -0.31 7.89
N GLY A 437 11.86 -0.17 7.41
CA GLY A 437 12.71 -1.25 6.91
C GLY A 437 12.65 -1.43 5.39
N PHE A 438 13.75 -1.87 4.77
CA PHE A 438 13.85 -2.07 3.32
C PHE A 438 13.60 -3.52 2.87
N THR A 439 13.65 -4.48 3.80
CA THR A 439 13.52 -5.93 3.52
C THR A 439 12.48 -6.56 4.44
N GLY A 440 11.44 -7.18 3.88
CA GLY A 440 10.45 -7.97 4.64
C GLY A 440 8.99 -7.59 4.35
N THR A 441 8.12 -8.59 4.28
CA THR A 441 6.66 -8.43 4.22
C THR A 441 6.19 -7.59 5.41
N GLY A 442 5.67 -6.39 5.13
CA GLY A 442 5.29 -5.41 6.15
C GLY A 442 4.40 -6.01 7.22
N GLY A 443 4.83 -5.90 8.48
CA GLY A 443 3.96 -6.12 9.62
C GLY A 443 2.84 -5.09 9.59
N SER A 444 1.61 -5.57 9.54
CA SER A 444 0.40 -4.77 9.68
C SER A 444 0.31 -4.23 11.10
N GLU A 445 1.01 -3.14 11.38
CA GLU A 445 0.74 -2.27 12.54
C GLU A 445 0.51 -0.85 12.04
N GLY A 446 -0.66 -0.64 11.44
CA GLY A 446 -1.08 0.67 10.95
C GLY A 446 -2.25 0.57 9.98
N SER A 447 -3.39 0.07 10.46
CA SER A 447 -4.65 0.20 9.72
C SER A 447 -5.00 1.68 9.62
N CYS A 448 -4.89 2.26 8.43
CA CYS A 448 -5.49 3.56 8.12
C CYS A 448 -7.00 3.35 8.01
N GLY A 449 -7.70 3.55 9.14
CA GLY A 449 -9.16 3.68 9.21
C GLY A 449 -9.57 5.14 9.29
#